data_AF-A0A948KE14-F1
#
_entry.id   AF-A0A948KE14-F1
#
_cell.length_a   1.000
_cell.length_b   1.000
_cell.length_c   1.000
_cell.angle_alpha   90.00
_cell.angle_beta   90.00
_cell.angle_gamma   90.00
#
_symmetry.space_group_name_H-M   'P 1'
#
loop_
_entity.id
_entity.type
_entity.pdbx_description
1 polymer ?
#
loop_
_entity_poly.entity_id
_entity_poly.type
_entity_poly.pdbx_seq_one_letter_code
_entity_poly.pdbx_strand_id
1 'polypeptide(L)'
;MTEDQLELEAINWLVDTGYTHICGYDIAPDGPSPERADYVQPVLVERLRYAVARINPQIPLVAREDAIKQVLDLGIPSQLTANRHFHNLLVNGVPVQYQKDGETRGDFVYLIDWENRQGLNEFLAVNQYTLKGPKHSRRPDIILFINGLPLVLLELKNPADVNADIWKAYDQI
;
A
#
# COMPACT_ATOMS: atom_id res chain seq x y z
N MET A 1 -13.42 -9.91 25.48
CA MET A 1 -12.60 -9.83 24.25
C MET A 1 -11.47 -8.85 24.55
N THR A 2 -10.21 -9.25 24.35
CA THR A 2 -9.05 -8.34 24.41
C THR A 2 -8.81 -7.67 23.06
N GLU A 3 -7.95 -6.65 23.00
CA GLU A 3 -7.55 -6.00 21.75
C GLU A 3 -6.84 -6.99 20.81
N ASP A 4 -5.91 -7.80 21.33
CA ASP A 4 -5.26 -8.88 20.58
C ASP A 4 -6.26 -9.91 19.99
N GLN A 5 -7.32 -10.24 20.75
CA GLN A 5 -8.37 -11.14 20.25
C GLN A 5 -9.18 -10.48 19.13
N LEU A 6 -9.48 -9.18 19.26
CA LEU A 6 -10.17 -8.42 18.24
C LEU A 6 -9.31 -8.29 16.96
N GLU A 7 -8.00 -8.08 17.10
CA GLU A 7 -7.05 -8.04 15.98
C GLU A 7 -7.05 -9.36 15.21
N LEU A 8 -6.95 -10.49 15.92
CA LEU A 8 -6.96 -11.81 15.28
C LEU A 8 -8.29 -12.11 14.58
N GLU A 9 -9.42 -11.76 15.19
CA GLU A 9 -10.74 -11.90 14.55
C GLU A 9 -10.87 -11.02 13.30
N ALA A 10 -10.40 -9.77 13.36
CA ALA A 10 -10.41 -8.87 12.21
C ALA A 10 -9.54 -9.41 11.06
N ILE A 11 -8.37 -9.98 11.36
CA ILE A 11 -7.51 -10.64 10.38
C ILE A 11 -8.24 -11.85 9.76
N ASN A 12 -8.90 -12.68 10.56
CA ASN A 12 -9.64 -13.83 10.05
C ASN A 12 -10.76 -13.40 9.09
N TRP A 13 -11.52 -12.35 9.41
CA TRP A 13 -12.53 -11.81 8.51
C TRP A 13 -11.92 -11.29 7.21
N LEU A 14 -10.76 -10.63 7.26
CA LEU A 14 -10.06 -10.19 6.06
C LEU A 14 -9.63 -11.38 5.20
N VAL A 15 -9.09 -12.44 5.80
CA VAL A 15 -8.71 -13.67 5.10
C VAL A 15 -9.92 -14.32 4.42
N ASP A 16 -11.06 -14.40 5.10
CA ASP A 16 -12.31 -14.93 4.53
C ASP A 16 -12.80 -14.13 3.29
N THR A 17 -12.43 -12.85 3.19
CA THR A 17 -12.72 -12.00 2.02
C THR A 17 -11.68 -12.08 0.90
N GLY A 18 -10.61 -12.86 1.07
CA GLY A 18 -9.57 -13.09 0.06
C GLY A 18 -8.26 -12.32 0.28
N TYR A 19 -8.07 -11.68 1.43
CA TYR A 19 -6.77 -11.12 1.79
C TYR A 19 -5.79 -12.22 2.20
N THR A 20 -4.53 -12.06 1.83
CA THR A 20 -3.45 -12.83 2.46
C THR A 20 -3.02 -12.12 3.73
N HIS A 21 -2.84 -12.84 4.84
CA HIS A 21 -2.28 -12.28 6.07
C HIS A 21 -0.76 -12.48 6.12
N ILE A 22 -0.01 -11.45 6.50
CA ILE A 22 1.42 -11.50 6.78
C ILE A 22 1.72 -10.73 8.07
N CYS A 23 2.64 -11.26 8.88
CA CYS A 23 3.18 -10.53 10.03
C CYS A 23 4.23 -9.51 9.57
N GLY A 24 4.07 -8.24 9.96
CA GLY A 24 4.95 -7.14 9.58
C GLY A 24 6.41 -7.30 10.04
N TYR A 25 6.67 -8.13 11.04
CA TYR A 25 8.03 -8.50 11.46
C TYR A 25 8.75 -9.40 10.45
N ASP A 26 8.02 -10.29 9.77
CA ASP A 26 8.60 -11.22 8.82
C ASP A 26 9.16 -10.50 7.59
N ILE A 27 8.46 -9.44 7.18
CA ILE A 27 8.77 -8.60 6.01
C ILE A 27 9.50 -7.29 6.37
N ALA A 28 9.91 -7.13 7.63
CA ALA A 28 10.71 -6.00 8.06
C ALA A 28 12.11 -6.02 7.43
N PRO A 29 12.83 -4.87 7.36
CA PRO A 29 14.18 -4.81 6.80
C PRO A 29 15.19 -5.76 7.45
N ASP A 30 15.03 -6.02 8.75
CA ASP A 30 15.81 -6.93 9.59
C ASP A 30 15.07 -8.25 9.88
N GLY A 31 13.97 -8.50 9.16
CA GLY A 31 13.15 -9.70 9.26
C GLY A 31 13.73 -10.90 8.50
N PRO A 32 13.14 -12.08 8.68
CA PRO A 32 13.52 -13.32 7.97
C PRO A 32 13.26 -13.29 6.46
N SER A 33 12.34 -12.45 5.96
CA SER A 33 12.04 -12.33 4.53
C SER A 33 11.77 -10.87 4.15
N PRO A 34 12.80 -10.00 4.16
CA PRO A 34 12.62 -8.57 4.01
C PRO A 34 11.97 -8.18 2.68
N GLU A 35 10.94 -7.34 2.73
CA GLU A 35 10.30 -6.75 1.54
C GLU A 35 10.46 -5.23 1.46
N ARG A 36 11.21 -4.66 2.40
CA ARG A 36 11.53 -3.23 2.49
C ARG A 36 13.01 -3.03 2.71
N ALA A 37 13.54 -1.94 2.15
CA ALA A 37 14.92 -1.53 2.37
C ALA A 37 15.14 -0.92 3.77
N ASP A 38 14.14 -0.22 4.30
CA ASP A 38 14.19 0.44 5.61
C ASP A 38 12.79 0.61 6.21
N TYR A 39 12.75 1.12 7.45
CA TYR A 39 11.52 1.39 8.19
C TYR A 39 10.80 2.69 7.76
N VAL A 40 11.43 3.55 6.94
CA VAL A 40 10.83 4.79 6.44
C VAL A 40 9.94 4.50 5.24
N GLN A 41 10.31 3.50 4.42
CA GLN A 41 9.56 3.09 3.23
C GLN A 41 8.19 2.48 3.61
N PRO A 42 7.06 3.11 3.20
CA PRO A 42 5.74 2.59 3.51
C PRO A 42 5.23 1.58 2.47
N VAL A 43 5.71 1.68 1.22
CA VAL A 43 5.28 0.85 0.07
C VAL A 43 6.10 -0.44 -0.01
N LEU A 44 5.45 -1.55 -0.36
CA LEU A 44 6.13 -2.80 -0.73
C LEU A 44 6.47 -2.75 -2.23
N VAL A 45 7.62 -2.12 -2.54
CA VAL A 45 7.98 -1.72 -3.92
C VAL A 45 8.06 -2.89 -4.89
N GLU A 46 8.62 -4.03 -4.46
CA GLU A 46 8.73 -5.21 -5.31
C GLU A 46 7.36 -5.77 -5.69
N ARG A 47 6.42 -5.83 -4.72
CA ARG A 47 5.03 -6.24 -4.98
C ARG A 47 4.33 -5.28 -5.95
N LEU A 48 4.54 -3.98 -5.79
CA LEU A 48 4.05 -2.96 -6.73
C LEU A 48 4.62 -3.16 -8.13
N ARG A 49 5.92 -3.44 -8.25
CA ARG A 49 6.56 -3.71 -9.54
C ARG A 49 5.96 -4.94 -10.22
N TYR A 50 5.77 -6.03 -9.49
CA TYR A 50 5.13 -7.24 -10.02
C TYR A 50 3.69 -6.99 -10.47
N ALA A 51 2.91 -6.27 -9.67
CA ALA A 51 1.53 -5.94 -10.00
C ALA A 51 1.43 -5.02 -11.24
N VAL A 52 2.23 -3.96 -11.30
CA VAL A 52 2.29 -3.06 -12.46
C VAL A 52 2.67 -3.84 -13.72
N ALA A 53 3.63 -4.77 -13.62
CA ALA A 53 4.03 -5.60 -14.75
C ALA A 53 2.90 -6.54 -15.23
N ARG A 54 2.14 -7.11 -14.29
CA ARG A 54 1.01 -8.00 -14.54
C ARG A 54 -0.21 -7.27 -15.13
N ILE A 55 -0.50 -6.07 -14.65
CA ILE A 55 -1.65 -5.25 -15.10
C ILE A 55 -1.38 -4.60 -16.45
N ASN A 56 -0.12 -4.24 -16.74
CA ASN A 56 0.27 -3.47 -17.93
C ASN A 56 1.28 -4.24 -18.82
N PRO A 57 0.97 -5.46 -19.29
CA PRO A 57 1.92 -6.28 -20.05
C PRO A 57 2.33 -5.66 -21.40
N GLN A 58 1.50 -4.77 -21.95
CA GLN A 58 1.73 -4.05 -23.20
C GLN A 58 2.70 -2.87 -23.06
N ILE A 59 2.91 -2.37 -21.84
CA ILE A 59 3.75 -1.20 -21.58
C ILE A 59 5.21 -1.65 -21.38
N PRO A 60 6.19 -1.03 -22.06
CA PRO A 60 7.60 -1.36 -21.89
C PRO A 60 8.07 -1.23 -20.43
N LEU A 61 9.05 -2.05 -20.03
CA LEU A 61 9.61 -2.03 -18.67
C LEU A 61 10.05 -0.62 -18.23
N VAL A 62 10.73 0.12 -19.11
CA VAL A 62 11.22 1.47 -18.78
C VAL A 62 10.09 2.42 -18.40
N ALA A 63 8.95 2.37 -19.10
CA ALA A 63 7.79 3.19 -18.78
C ALA A 63 7.09 2.73 -17.49
N ARG A 64 7.05 1.42 -17.22
CA ARG A 64 6.53 0.88 -15.94
C ARG A 64 7.38 1.33 -14.75
N GLU A 65 8.71 1.29 -14.87
CA GLU A 65 9.62 1.78 -13.82
C GLU A 65 9.51 3.30 -13.64
N ASP A 66 9.30 4.05 -14.72
CA ASP A 66 9.05 5.49 -14.65
C ASP A 66 7.77 5.78 -13.85
N ALA A 67 6.67 5.07 -14.14
CA ALA A 67 5.44 5.20 -13.38
C ALA A 67 5.61 4.87 -11.89
N ILE A 68 6.35 3.81 -11.57
CA ILE A 68 6.63 3.45 -10.16
C ILE A 68 7.42 4.58 -9.48
N LYS A 69 8.42 5.17 -10.13
CA LYS A 69 9.17 6.30 -9.57
C LYS A 69 8.28 7.51 -9.29
N GLN A 70 7.40 7.86 -10.22
CA GLN A 70 6.44 8.97 -10.03
C GLN A 70 5.51 8.73 -8.82
N VAL A 71 5.14 7.46 -8.56
CA VAL A 71 4.31 7.10 -7.40
C VAL A 71 5.09 7.15 -6.09
N LEU A 72 6.36 6.72 -6.09
CA LEU A 72 7.21 6.72 -4.90
C LEU A 72 7.71 8.11 -4.51
N ASP A 73 7.88 9.01 -5.49
CA ASP A 73 8.24 10.41 -5.27
C ASP A 73 7.29 11.33 -6.02
N LEU A 74 6.28 11.82 -5.29
CA LEU A 74 5.29 12.74 -5.83
C LEU A 74 5.85 14.17 -6.01
N GLY A 75 7.00 14.50 -5.42
CA GLY A 75 7.58 15.86 -5.47
C GLY A 75 6.71 16.96 -4.85
N ILE A 76 5.70 16.60 -4.04
CA ILE A 76 4.71 17.54 -3.47
C ILE A 76 4.86 17.60 -1.93
N PRO A 77 5.28 18.74 -1.36
CA PRO A 77 5.46 18.88 0.09
C PRO A 77 4.15 18.88 0.91
N SER A 78 3.06 19.39 0.32
CA SER A 78 1.76 19.49 0.98
C SER A 78 1.05 18.15 0.97
N GLN A 79 0.76 17.59 2.15
CA GLN A 79 0.13 16.27 2.29
C GLN A 79 -1.23 16.18 1.60
N LEU A 80 -2.09 17.19 1.74
CA LEU A 80 -3.40 17.19 1.08
C LEU A 80 -3.28 17.21 -0.45
N THR A 81 -2.35 18.01 -0.96
CA THR A 81 -2.09 18.11 -2.40
C THR A 81 -1.48 16.82 -2.92
N ALA A 82 -0.54 16.23 -2.19
CA ALA A 82 0.09 14.94 -2.50
C ALA A 82 -0.96 13.82 -2.53
N ASN A 83 -1.83 13.74 -1.53
CA ASN A 83 -2.91 12.75 -1.47
C ASN A 83 -3.89 12.90 -2.64
N ARG A 84 -4.30 14.12 -2.98
CA ARG A 84 -5.17 14.36 -4.15
C ARG A 84 -4.48 13.97 -5.46
N HIS A 85 -3.19 14.29 -5.59
CA HIS A 85 -2.41 13.92 -6.77
C HIS A 85 -2.27 12.40 -6.88
N PHE A 86 -1.86 11.72 -5.80
CA PHE A 86 -1.77 10.27 -5.74
C PHE A 86 -3.11 9.60 -6.04
N HIS A 87 -4.21 10.08 -5.48
CA HIS A 87 -5.54 9.55 -5.79
C HIS A 87 -5.86 9.65 -7.29
N ASN A 88 -5.50 10.76 -7.96
CA ASN A 88 -5.68 10.89 -9.40
C ASN A 88 -4.84 9.87 -10.18
N LEU A 89 -3.59 9.63 -9.78
CA LEU A 89 -2.72 8.61 -10.37
C LEU A 89 -3.28 7.19 -10.15
N LEU A 90 -3.79 6.93 -8.95
CA LEU A 90 -4.35 5.65 -8.55
C LEU A 90 -5.60 5.28 -9.36
N VAL A 91 -6.50 6.25 -9.58
CA VAL A 91 -7.78 6.03 -10.28
C VAL A 91 -7.63 6.11 -11.80
N ASN A 92 -6.88 7.08 -12.32
CA ASN A 92 -6.81 7.33 -13.76
C ASN A 92 -5.58 6.71 -14.44
N GLY A 93 -4.64 6.17 -13.66
CA GLY A 93 -3.35 5.68 -14.14
C GLY A 93 -2.27 6.76 -14.12
N VAL A 94 -1.02 6.31 -14.07
CA VAL A 94 0.17 7.15 -14.11
C VAL A 94 0.54 7.45 -15.55
N PRO A 95 0.59 8.72 -15.98
CA PRO A 95 0.93 9.06 -17.35
C PRO A 95 2.41 8.75 -17.61
N VAL A 96 2.67 8.08 -18.73
CA VAL A 96 4.03 7.71 -19.17
C VAL A 96 4.22 8.04 -20.64
N GLN A 97 5.48 8.20 -21.05
CA GLN A 97 5.87 8.33 -22.44
C GLN A 97 6.99 7.36 -22.77
N TYR A 98 6.91 6.70 -23.92
CA TYR A 98 7.96 5.80 -24.40
C TYR A 98 8.08 5.80 -25.92
N GLN A 99 9.26 5.43 -26.42
CA GLN A 99 9.51 5.26 -27.84
C GLN A 99 8.98 3.91 -28.30
N LYS A 100 8.20 3.91 -29.39
CA LYS A 100 7.75 2.70 -30.07
C LYS A 100 7.68 2.95 -31.57
N ASP A 101 8.37 2.11 -32.34
CA ASP A 101 8.44 2.21 -33.81
C ASP A 101 9.02 3.56 -34.31
N GLY A 102 9.89 4.19 -33.53
CA GLY A 102 10.51 5.49 -33.87
C GLY A 102 9.66 6.71 -33.51
N GLU A 103 8.50 6.52 -32.87
CA GLU A 103 7.61 7.59 -32.42
C GLU A 103 7.45 7.61 -30.89
N THR A 104 7.32 8.81 -30.33
CA THR A 104 6.94 8.99 -28.93
C THR A 104 5.46 8.68 -28.76
N ARG A 105 5.12 7.69 -27.93
CA ARG A 105 3.74 7.39 -27.54
C ARG A 105 3.50 7.77 -26.09
N GLY A 106 2.38 8.43 -25.83
CA GLY A 106 1.84 8.64 -24.49
C GLY A 106 0.85 7.54 -24.14
N ASP A 107 0.90 7.05 -22.91
CA ASP A 107 0.03 5.99 -22.39
C ASP A 107 -0.15 6.13 -20.88
N PHE A 108 -0.93 5.24 -20.26
CA PHE A 108 -1.13 5.18 -18.82
C PHE A 108 -0.70 3.83 -18.25
N VAL A 109 -0.02 3.87 -17.11
CA VAL A 109 0.27 2.69 -16.28
C VAL A 109 -0.72 2.63 -15.13
N TYR A 110 -1.50 1.56 -15.07
CA TYR A 110 -2.47 1.35 -14.00
C TYR A 110 -1.83 0.62 -12.82
N LEU A 111 -2.05 1.15 -11.61
CA LEU A 111 -1.55 0.58 -10.35
C LEU A 111 -2.51 -0.47 -9.75
N ILE A 112 -3.79 -0.34 -10.08
CA ILE A 112 -4.90 -1.19 -9.62
C ILE A 112 -5.68 -1.63 -10.85
N ASP A 113 -6.04 -2.89 -10.92
CA ASP A 113 -6.99 -3.38 -11.91
C ASP A 113 -8.42 -3.11 -11.43
N TRP A 114 -8.96 -1.96 -11.83
CA TRP A 114 -10.32 -1.54 -11.48
C TRP A 114 -11.42 -2.30 -12.23
N GLU A 115 -11.08 -2.93 -13.36
CA GLU A 115 -12.02 -3.76 -14.12
C GLU A 115 -12.25 -5.14 -13.49
N ASN A 116 -11.55 -5.43 -12.39
CA ASN A 116 -11.68 -6.67 -11.62
C ASN A 116 -11.53 -7.92 -12.50
N ARG A 117 -10.55 -7.90 -13.40
CA ARG A 117 -10.14 -9.08 -14.14
C ARG A 117 -9.54 -10.03 -13.10
N GLN A 118 -10.19 -11.18 -12.93
CA GLN A 118 -9.94 -12.07 -11.79
C GLN A 118 -8.44 -12.35 -11.60
N GLY A 119 -7.95 -12.06 -10.40
CA GLY A 119 -6.59 -12.39 -9.97
C GLY A 119 -5.50 -11.39 -10.37
N LEU A 120 -5.83 -10.22 -10.92
CA LEU A 120 -4.79 -9.21 -11.25
C LEU A 120 -4.39 -8.32 -10.06
N ASN A 121 -5.24 -8.17 -9.04
CA ASN A 121 -4.89 -7.46 -7.81
C ASN A 121 -4.45 -8.44 -6.72
N GLU A 122 -3.40 -8.07 -5.98
CA GLU A 122 -2.98 -8.73 -4.75
C GLU A 122 -3.53 -7.94 -3.55
N PHE A 123 -4.18 -8.65 -2.63
CA PHE A 123 -4.75 -8.09 -1.40
C PHE A 123 -3.99 -8.64 -0.20
N LEU A 124 -3.40 -7.76 0.60
CA LEU A 124 -2.55 -8.15 1.72
C LEU A 124 -2.94 -7.39 2.99
N ALA A 125 -3.18 -8.12 4.07
CA ALA A 125 -3.42 -7.58 5.41
C ALA A 125 -2.16 -7.80 6.23
N VAL A 126 -1.52 -6.71 6.68
CA VAL A 126 -0.28 -6.77 7.43
C VAL A 126 -0.49 -6.17 8.81
N ASN A 127 -0.33 -6.99 9.84
CA ASN A 127 -0.31 -6.49 11.20
C ASN A 127 1.12 -6.22 11.68
N GLN A 128 1.26 -5.48 12.77
CA GLN A 128 2.57 -5.16 13.37
C GLN A 128 3.55 -4.43 12.41
N TYR A 129 3.04 -3.73 11.40
CA TYR A 129 3.86 -3.06 10.40
C TYR A 129 4.44 -1.74 10.93
N THR A 130 5.70 -1.78 11.34
CA THR A 130 6.37 -0.61 11.92
C THR A 130 6.83 0.37 10.83
N LEU A 131 6.57 1.66 11.03
CA LEU A 131 6.98 2.78 10.18
C LEU A 131 7.72 3.83 10.99
N LYS A 132 8.86 4.30 10.49
CA LYS A 132 9.66 5.35 11.12
C LYS A 132 9.35 6.69 10.49
N GLY A 133 8.62 7.55 11.22
CA GLY A 133 8.40 8.93 10.85
C GLY A 133 9.54 9.87 11.29
N PRO A 134 9.46 11.17 10.95
CA PRO A 134 10.50 12.15 11.28
C PRO A 134 10.76 12.33 12.78
N LYS A 135 9.75 12.06 13.63
CA LYS A 135 9.81 12.24 15.09
C LYS A 135 9.74 10.93 15.86
N HIS A 136 8.81 10.05 15.49
CA HIS A 136 8.56 8.79 16.20
C HIS A 136 8.27 7.67 15.21
N SER A 137 8.45 6.43 15.69
CA SER A 137 7.96 5.26 14.97
C SER A 137 6.48 5.03 15.32
N ARG A 138 5.72 4.59 14.33
CA ARG A 138 4.31 4.20 14.43
C ARG A 138 4.18 2.74 14.06
N ARG A 139 3.21 2.07 14.66
CA ARG A 139 2.83 0.71 14.31
C ARG A 139 1.31 0.61 14.42
N PRO A 140 0.59 0.80 13.32
CA PRO A 140 -0.85 0.59 13.30
C PRO A 140 -1.16 -0.89 13.54
N ASP A 141 -2.38 -1.18 14.00
CA ASP A 141 -2.81 -2.55 14.25
C ASP A 141 -2.77 -3.37 12.95
N ILE A 142 -3.44 -2.90 11.90
CA ILE A 142 -3.45 -3.55 10.59
C ILE A 142 -3.35 -2.52 9.47
N ILE A 143 -2.51 -2.79 8.47
CA ILE A 143 -2.48 -2.04 7.21
C ILE A 143 -2.92 -2.96 6.08
N LEU A 144 -3.87 -2.50 5.28
CA LEU A 144 -4.30 -3.20 4.07
C LEU A 144 -3.56 -2.63 2.87
N PHE A 145 -2.89 -3.53 2.17
CA PHE A 145 -2.20 -3.26 0.94
C PHE A 145 -3.01 -3.80 -0.24
N ILE A 146 -2.98 -3.05 -1.34
CA ILE A 146 -3.36 -3.55 -2.65
C ILE A 146 -2.16 -3.38 -3.57
N ASN A 147 -1.69 -4.46 -4.18
CA ASN A 147 -0.53 -4.43 -5.08
C ASN A 147 0.71 -3.78 -4.44
N GLY A 148 0.93 -3.98 -3.14
CA GLY A 148 2.03 -3.35 -2.40
C GLY A 148 1.85 -1.89 -2.02
N LEU A 149 0.74 -1.23 -2.38
CA LEU A 149 0.39 0.12 -1.92
C LEU A 149 -0.41 0.06 -0.60
N PRO A 150 0.02 0.74 0.48
CA PRO A 150 -0.74 0.81 1.73
C PRO A 150 -1.92 1.78 1.59
N LEU A 151 -3.13 1.27 1.41
CA LEU A 151 -4.31 2.09 1.09
C LEU A 151 -5.28 2.27 2.27
N VAL A 152 -5.25 1.36 3.25
CA VAL A 152 -6.11 1.44 4.43
C VAL A 152 -5.29 1.17 5.67
N LEU A 153 -5.46 2.05 6.67
CA LEU A 153 -4.96 1.85 8.02
C LEU A 153 -6.17 1.52 8.90
N LEU A 154 -6.10 0.40 9.61
CA LEU A 154 -7.10 -0.02 10.59
C LEU A 154 -6.49 0.10 11.98
N GLU A 155 -7.19 0.84 12.83
CA GLU A 155 -6.92 0.96 14.25
C GLU A 155 -8.12 0.36 14.98
N LEU A 156 -7.86 -0.65 15.79
CA LEU A 156 -8.86 -1.43 16.51
C LEU A 156 -8.95 -0.90 17.94
N LYS A 157 -10.15 -0.93 18.51
CA LYS A 157 -10.35 -0.60 19.92
C LYS A 157 -11.36 -1.58 20.51
N ASN A 158 -11.10 -1.98 21.75
CA ASN A 158 -12.00 -2.88 22.46
C ASN A 158 -13.35 -2.19 22.74
N PRO A 159 -14.49 -2.67 22.21
CA PRO A 159 -15.79 -2.06 22.42
C PRO A 159 -16.28 -2.13 23.88
N ALA A 160 -15.64 -2.95 24.73
CA ALA A 160 -15.92 -3.00 26.17
C ALA A 160 -15.25 -1.88 26.97
N ASP A 161 -14.37 -1.08 26.35
CA ASP A 161 -13.77 0.09 26.99
C ASP A 161 -14.69 1.30 26.87
N VAL A 162 -15.37 1.63 27.97
CA VAL A 162 -16.34 2.74 28.08
C VAL A 162 -15.68 4.12 27.87
N ASN A 163 -14.34 4.19 27.86
CA ASN A 163 -13.55 5.40 27.62
C ASN A 163 -12.83 5.40 26.26
N ALA A 164 -13.17 4.46 25.36
CA ALA A 164 -12.67 4.43 23.99
C ALA A 164 -13.20 5.67 23.25
N ASP A 165 -12.35 6.68 23.16
CA ASP A 165 -12.64 7.92 22.44
C ASP A 165 -12.01 7.84 21.06
N ILE A 166 -12.81 8.03 20.01
CA ILE A 166 -12.37 8.05 18.59
C ILE A 166 -11.21 9.05 18.42
N TRP A 167 -11.20 10.12 19.21
CA TRP A 167 -10.15 11.14 19.18
C TRP A 167 -8.78 10.63 19.67
N LYS A 168 -8.73 9.67 20.60
CA LYS A 168 -7.45 9.08 21.05
C LYS A 168 -6.83 8.18 19.99
N ALA A 169 -7.65 7.49 19.19
CA ALA A 169 -7.18 6.71 18.05
C ALA A 169 -6.65 7.63 16.93
N TYR A 170 -7.31 8.77 16.71
CA TYR A 170 -6.83 9.79 15.76
C TYR A 170 -5.47 10.39 16.19
N ASP A 171 -5.29 10.72 17.46
CA ASP A 171 -4.04 11.33 17.96
C ASP A 171 -2.82 10.38 17.91
N GLN A 172 -3.04 9.07 17.76
CA GLN A 172 -2.00 8.05 17.67
C GLN A 172 -1.41 7.89 16.25
N ILE A 173 -2.08 8.40 15.22
CA ILE A 173 -1.62 8.43 13.83
C ILE A 173 -0.66 9.61 13.66
#